data_AF-A0A1A2XLX3-F1
#
_entry.id   AF-A0A1A2XLX3-F1
#
_cell.length_a   1.000
_cell.length_b   1.000
_cell.length_c   1.000
_cell.angle_alpha   90.00
_cell.angle_beta   90.00
_cell.angle_gamma   90.00
#
_symmetry.space_group_name_H-M   'P 1'
#
loop_
_entity.id
_entity.type
_entity.pdbx_description
1 polymer ?
#
loop_
_entity_poly.entity_id
_entity_poly.type
_entity_poly.pdbx_seq_one_letter_code
_entity_poly.pdbx_strand_id
1 'polypeptide(L)'
;MRTTTTSRLAIGAAAVGILGAVAATVTSGSTPPADAAPAPCTAAGLANTASGVLSQAGGFLNDHPEANDVLTSAATMPPEQAKSSVQGYFIGHLDQLSTLQGIAAPLTDLKNQCGITVSPTQLATLLETVSK
;
A
#
# COMPACT_ATOMS: atom_id res chain seq x y z
N MET A 1 -40.51 45.13 -1.36
CA MET A 1 -40.31 45.94 -0.14
C MET A 1 -39.05 45.46 0.55
N ARG A 2 -38.08 46.37 0.77
CA ARG A 2 -36.79 46.13 1.46
C ARG A 2 -37.02 45.90 2.96
N THR A 3 -36.16 45.11 3.62
CA THR A 3 -35.31 45.49 4.79
C THR A 3 -34.64 44.24 5.42
N THR A 4 -33.30 44.11 5.35
CA THR A 4 -32.28 44.24 6.43
C THR A 4 -32.10 42.91 7.20
N THR A 5 -30.93 42.38 7.59
CA THR A 5 -29.74 42.99 8.19
C THR A 5 -28.58 41.98 8.18
N THR A 6 -27.39 42.47 7.81
CA THR A 6 -26.07 41.86 8.02
C THR A 6 -25.68 41.89 9.52
N SER A 7 -25.25 40.75 10.08
CA SER A 7 -24.66 40.72 11.44
C SER A 7 -23.20 40.31 11.39
N ARG A 8 -22.41 41.11 12.11
CA ARG A 8 -20.95 41.25 12.08
C ARG A 8 -20.24 40.29 13.04
N LEU A 9 -19.01 39.94 12.65
CA LEU A 9 -17.78 39.88 13.46
C LEU A 9 -17.86 39.44 14.93
N ALA A 10 -17.15 38.38 15.28
CA ALA A 10 -16.45 38.29 16.56
C ALA A 10 -15.11 37.58 16.36
N ILE A 11 -14.05 38.40 16.39
CA ILE A 11 -12.64 38.01 16.45
C ILE A 11 -12.36 37.64 17.90
N GLY A 12 -12.00 36.39 18.17
CA GLY A 12 -11.52 35.90 19.47
C GLY A 12 -10.01 35.66 19.41
N ALA A 13 -9.28 36.30 20.32
CA ALA A 13 -7.84 36.44 20.35
C ALA A 13 -7.07 35.18 20.79
N ALA A 14 -5.78 35.22 20.48
CA ALA A 14 -4.75 34.20 20.62
C ALA A 14 -4.55 33.62 22.03
N ALA A 15 -4.16 32.34 22.06
CA ALA A 15 -3.30 31.77 23.10
C ALA A 15 -2.08 31.12 22.43
N VAL A 16 -0.91 31.56 22.85
CA VAL A 16 0.42 31.19 22.36
C VAL A 16 0.76 29.78 22.83
N GLY A 17 1.02 28.89 21.88
CA GLY A 17 1.67 27.59 22.10
C GLY A 17 2.85 27.48 21.13
N ILE A 18 4.06 27.66 21.64
CA ILE A 18 5.30 27.46 20.89
C ILE A 18 5.57 25.97 20.88
N LEU A 19 5.43 25.31 19.72
CA LEU A 19 6.11 24.07 19.32
C LEU A 19 5.81 23.79 17.83
N GLY A 20 6.81 23.99 16.96
CA GLY A 20 6.94 23.33 15.65
C GLY A 20 5.95 23.72 14.55
N ALA A 21 6.21 24.84 13.86
CA ALA A 21 5.59 25.14 12.57
C ALA A 21 6.23 24.29 11.46
N VAL A 22 5.55 23.22 11.03
CA VAL A 22 5.54 22.83 9.62
C VAL A 22 4.20 23.27 9.04
N ALA A 23 4.22 24.37 8.29
CA ALA A 23 3.05 24.90 7.60
C ALA A 23 2.70 23.99 6.43
N ALA A 24 1.83 23.00 6.66
CA ALA A 24 1.04 22.38 5.60
C ALA A 24 -0.30 23.10 5.55
N THR A 25 -0.46 23.99 4.57
CA THR A 25 -1.75 24.60 4.22
C THR A 25 -2.69 23.49 3.71
N VAL A 26 -3.49 22.91 4.61
CA VAL A 26 -4.60 22.01 4.25
C VAL A 26 -5.85 22.83 4.00
N THR A 27 -5.97 23.39 2.80
CA THR A 27 -7.25 23.86 2.29
C THR A 27 -7.69 22.89 1.20
N SER A 28 -8.51 21.89 1.57
CA SER A 28 -9.64 21.39 0.79
C SER A 28 -10.20 20.10 1.40
N GLY A 29 -11.46 20.17 1.85
CA GLY A 29 -12.46 19.14 1.58
C GLY A 29 -12.49 17.88 2.45
N SER A 30 -13.69 17.59 2.96
CA SER A 30 -14.20 16.30 3.45
C SER A 30 -13.65 15.79 4.80
N THR A 31 -14.42 16.04 5.84
CA THR A 31 -14.53 15.17 7.02
C THR A 31 -14.78 13.73 6.57
N PRO A 32 -13.90 12.75 6.90
CA PRO A 32 -14.25 11.37 6.70
C PRO A 32 -15.42 11.00 7.62
N PRO A 33 -16.40 10.19 7.16
CA PRO A 33 -17.34 9.58 8.08
C PRO A 33 -16.57 8.70 9.07
N ALA A 34 -17.12 8.50 10.27
CA ALA A 34 -16.65 7.43 11.14
C ALA A 34 -16.68 6.12 10.33
N ASP A 35 -15.54 5.46 10.19
CA ASP A 35 -15.22 4.38 9.22
C ASP A 35 -14.65 4.83 7.86
N ALA A 36 -13.83 5.88 7.80
CA ALA A 36 -12.96 6.08 6.65
C ALA A 36 -12.00 4.90 6.51
N ALA A 37 -12.22 4.10 5.47
CA ALA A 37 -11.21 3.21 4.94
C ALA A 37 -9.86 3.97 4.87
N PRO A 38 -8.74 3.35 5.29
CA PRO A 38 -7.44 4.01 5.29
C PRO A 38 -7.20 4.64 3.93
N ALA A 39 -6.75 5.91 3.91
CA ALA A 39 -6.47 6.61 2.67
C ALA A 39 -5.51 5.73 1.83
N PRO A 40 -5.95 5.25 0.64
CA PRO A 40 -5.25 4.19 -0.07
C PRO A 40 -3.83 4.64 -0.46
N CYS A 41 -3.67 5.92 -0.79
CA CYS A 41 -2.41 6.53 -1.20
C CYS A 41 -1.52 6.97 -0.03
N THR A 42 -1.50 6.20 1.05
CA THR A 42 -0.61 6.40 2.21
C THR A 42 0.26 5.18 2.44
N ALA A 43 1.36 5.33 3.18
CA ALA A 43 2.20 4.19 3.59
C ALA A 43 1.38 3.12 4.33
N ALA A 44 0.44 3.53 5.19
CA ALA A 44 -0.47 2.63 5.89
C ALA A 44 -1.45 1.93 4.94
N GLY A 45 -2.03 2.65 3.97
CA GLY A 45 -2.91 2.07 2.95
C GLY A 45 -2.21 1.03 2.07
N LEU A 46 -0.97 1.32 1.65
CA LEU A 46 -0.13 0.38 0.92
C LEU A 46 0.22 -0.86 1.77
N ALA A 47 0.62 -0.67 3.03
CA ALA A 47 0.94 -1.78 3.92
C ALA A 47 -0.28 -2.68 4.15
N ASN A 48 -1.46 -2.12 4.42
CA ASN A 48 -2.69 -2.90 4.61
C ASN A 48 -3.05 -3.70 3.36
N THR A 49 -2.92 -3.10 2.18
CA THR A 49 -3.15 -3.78 0.89
C THR A 49 -2.15 -4.93 0.70
N ALA A 50 -0.86 -4.66 0.94
CA ALA A 50 0.19 -5.67 0.83
C ALA A 50 -0.03 -6.83 1.81
N SER A 51 -0.41 -6.55 3.06
CA SER A 51 -0.72 -7.59 4.04
C SER A 51 -1.87 -8.49 3.59
N GLY A 52 -2.94 -7.92 3.02
CA GLY A 52 -4.05 -8.70 2.48
C GLY A 52 -3.65 -9.57 1.28
N VAL A 53 -2.82 -9.04 0.38
CA VAL A 53 -2.27 -9.78 -0.76
C VAL A 53 -1.36 -10.92 -0.31
N LEU A 54 -0.46 -10.66 0.65
CA LEU A 54 0.42 -11.67 1.22
C LEU A 54 -0.34 -12.76 1.97
N SER A 55 -1.41 -12.39 2.69
CA SER A 55 -2.27 -13.38 3.37
C SER A 55 -2.93 -14.33 2.37
N GLN A 56 -3.44 -13.81 1.25
CA GLN A 56 -4.04 -14.63 0.20
C GLN A 56 -3.01 -15.50 -0.51
N ALA A 57 -1.83 -14.94 -0.80
CA ALA A 57 -0.73 -15.70 -1.38
C ALA A 57 -0.29 -16.84 -0.44
N GLY A 58 -0.21 -16.60 0.87
CA GLY A 58 0.08 -17.63 1.86
C GLY A 58 -0.95 -18.76 1.87
N GLY A 59 -2.24 -18.43 1.80
CA GLY A 59 -3.30 -19.43 1.65
C GLY A 59 -3.15 -20.26 0.38
N PHE A 60 -2.95 -19.60 -0.77
CA PHE A 60 -2.69 -20.27 -2.04
C PHE A 60 -1.50 -21.23 -1.96
N LEU A 61 -0.36 -20.79 -1.40
CA LEU A 61 0.84 -21.61 -1.28
C LEU A 61 0.66 -22.78 -0.31
N ASN A 62 -0.12 -22.62 0.76
CA ASN A 62 -0.46 -23.72 1.65
C ASN A 62 -1.29 -24.80 0.93
N ASP A 63 -2.19 -24.38 0.02
CA ASP A 63 -3.00 -25.30 -0.79
C ASP A 63 -2.23 -25.89 -1.98
N HIS A 64 -1.05 -25.33 -2.31
CA HIS A 64 -0.18 -25.74 -3.43
C HIS A 64 1.24 -26.02 -2.93
N PRO A 65 1.48 -27.17 -2.27
CA PRO A 65 2.75 -27.49 -1.63
C PRO A 65 3.93 -27.50 -2.61
N GLU A 66 3.71 -27.93 -3.85
CA GLU A 66 4.75 -27.92 -4.88
C GLU A 66 5.22 -26.50 -5.24
N ALA A 67 4.28 -25.56 -5.41
CA ALA A 67 4.60 -24.15 -5.66
C ALA A 67 5.33 -23.53 -4.45
N ASN A 68 4.88 -23.87 -3.24
CA ASN A 68 5.49 -23.43 -2.00
C ASN A 68 6.94 -23.93 -1.88
N ASP A 69 7.20 -25.20 -2.19
CA ASP A 69 8.54 -25.79 -2.13
C ASP A 69 9.49 -25.16 -3.14
N VAL A 70 9.03 -24.92 -4.38
CA VAL A 70 9.82 -24.25 -5.41
C VAL A 70 10.20 -22.83 -4.99
N LEU A 71 9.23 -22.04 -4.53
CA LEU A 71 9.46 -20.67 -4.08
C LEU A 71 10.34 -20.60 -2.82
N THR A 72 10.15 -21.52 -1.87
CA THR A 72 10.96 -21.62 -0.66
C THR A 72 12.40 -21.98 -0.99
N SER A 73 12.61 -22.96 -1.86
CA SER A 73 13.96 -23.37 -2.29
C SER A 73 14.67 -22.23 -3.03
N ALA A 74 13.94 -21.53 -3.90
CA ALA A 74 14.46 -20.40 -4.66
C ALA A 74 14.99 -19.26 -3.77
N ALA A 75 14.47 -19.09 -2.55
CA ALA A 75 14.90 -18.03 -1.63
C ALA A 75 16.37 -18.14 -1.20
N THR A 76 16.97 -19.33 -1.27
CA THR A 76 18.38 -19.59 -0.90
C THR A 76 19.31 -19.76 -2.10
N MET A 77 18.76 -19.77 -3.32
CA MET A 77 19.52 -19.96 -4.54
C MET A 77 20.20 -18.67 -5.01
N PRO A 78 21.27 -18.76 -5.81
CA PRO A 78 21.77 -17.63 -6.58
C PRO A 78 20.65 -17.02 -7.45
N PRO A 79 20.59 -15.68 -7.63
CA PRO A 79 19.45 -15.00 -8.25
C PRO A 79 19.04 -15.54 -9.63
N GLU A 80 20.01 -15.82 -10.50
CA GLU A 80 19.75 -16.37 -11.84
C GLU A 80 19.17 -17.78 -11.79
N GLN A 81 19.64 -18.60 -10.84
CA GLN A 81 19.15 -19.97 -10.66
C GLN A 81 17.75 -19.97 -10.04
N ALA A 82 17.50 -19.11 -9.06
CA ALA A 82 16.18 -18.89 -8.49
C ALA A 82 15.16 -18.50 -9.58
N LYS A 83 15.51 -17.52 -10.42
CA LYS A 83 14.66 -17.07 -11.53
C LYS A 83 14.35 -18.20 -12.51
N SER A 84 15.37 -18.96 -12.93
CA SER A 84 15.19 -20.09 -13.85
C SER A 84 14.31 -21.18 -13.24
N SER A 85 14.53 -21.54 -11.98
CA SER A 85 13.74 -22.54 -11.25
C SER A 85 12.26 -22.17 -11.18
N VAL A 86 11.96 -20.94 -10.75
CA VAL A 86 10.59 -20.43 -10.63
C VAL A 86 9.91 -20.35 -12.00
N GLN A 87 10.61 -19.85 -13.03
CA GLN A 87 10.07 -19.81 -14.39
C GLN A 87 9.78 -21.21 -14.93
N GLY A 88 10.70 -22.15 -14.75
CA GLY A 88 10.54 -23.54 -15.19
C GLY A 88 9.29 -24.20 -14.60
N TYR A 89 9.03 -23.97 -13.31
CA TYR A 89 7.81 -24.44 -12.66
C TYR A 89 6.56 -23.79 -13.28
N PHE A 90 6.47 -22.46 -13.29
CA PHE A 90 5.24 -21.79 -13.72
C PHE A 90 4.93 -21.93 -15.23
N ILE A 91 5.90 -22.29 -16.08
CA ILE A 91 5.64 -22.67 -17.48
C ILE A 91 4.72 -23.91 -17.55
N GLY A 92 4.85 -24.85 -16.62
CA GLY A 92 3.97 -26.01 -16.49
C GLY A 92 2.67 -25.76 -15.72
N HIS A 93 2.60 -24.64 -14.98
CA HIS A 93 1.52 -24.31 -14.05
C HIS A 93 0.98 -22.89 -14.30
N LEU A 94 0.48 -22.65 -15.52
CA LEU A 94 0.01 -21.31 -15.93
C LEU A 94 -1.26 -20.87 -15.20
N ASP A 95 -2.10 -21.80 -14.75
CA ASP A 95 -3.28 -21.50 -13.94
C ASP A 95 -2.89 -20.95 -12.55
N GLN A 96 -1.87 -21.55 -11.94
CA GLN A 96 -1.31 -21.12 -10.67
C GLN A 96 -0.66 -19.73 -10.80
N LEU A 97 0.06 -19.52 -11.91
CA LEU A 97 0.64 -18.21 -12.23
C LEU A 97 -0.46 -17.14 -12.37
N SER A 98 -1.52 -17.43 -13.11
CA SER A 98 -2.65 -16.50 -13.31
C SER A 98 -3.35 -16.19 -11.99
N THR A 99 -3.50 -17.18 -11.11
CA THR A 99 -4.08 -17.00 -9.77
C THR A 99 -3.22 -16.07 -8.91
N LEU A 100 -1.90 -16.29 -8.87
CA LEU A 100 -0.97 -15.42 -8.15
C LEU A 100 -0.94 -13.99 -8.72
N GLN A 101 -1.05 -13.83 -10.04
CA GLN A 101 -1.20 -12.53 -10.67
C GLN A 101 -2.50 -11.83 -10.24
N GLY A 102 -3.61 -12.57 -10.16
CA GLY A 102 -4.87 -12.07 -9.63
C GLY A 102 -4.78 -11.63 -8.17
N ILE A 103 -4.10 -12.43 -7.32
CA ILE A 103 -3.82 -12.08 -5.92
C ILE A 103 -3.01 -10.78 -5.82
N ALA A 104 -2.06 -10.55 -6.73
CA ALA A 104 -1.23 -9.34 -6.76
C ALA A 104 -1.90 -8.11 -7.40
N ALA A 105 -3.07 -8.28 -8.04
CA ALA A 105 -3.77 -7.19 -8.74
C ALA A 105 -4.03 -5.94 -7.87
N PRO A 106 -4.46 -6.04 -6.59
CA PRO A 106 -4.72 -4.88 -5.75
C PRO A 106 -3.51 -3.94 -5.59
N LEU A 107 -2.29 -4.49 -5.58
CA LEU A 107 -1.07 -3.68 -5.52
C LEU A 107 -0.82 -2.91 -6.82
N THR A 108 -1.11 -3.54 -7.97
CA THR A 108 -0.98 -2.90 -9.27
C THR A 108 -2.01 -1.80 -9.46
N ASP A 109 -3.24 -2.05 -9.03
CA ASP A 109 -4.32 -1.06 -9.05
C ASP A 109 -3.99 0.13 -8.14
N LEU A 110 -3.47 -0.14 -6.94
CA LEU A 110 -3.06 0.91 -6.02
C LEU A 110 -1.90 1.77 -6.58
N LYS A 111 -0.90 1.14 -7.20
CA LYS A 111 0.18 1.83 -7.92
C LYS A 111 -0.40 2.78 -8.98
N ASN A 112 -1.33 2.30 -9.79
CA ASN A 112 -1.92 3.07 -10.88
C ASN A 112 -2.79 4.23 -10.35
N GLN A 113 -3.56 3.99 -9.29
CA GLN A 113 -4.44 4.99 -8.67
C GLN A 113 -3.65 6.10 -7.96
N CYS A 114 -2.56 5.75 -7.29
CA CYS A 114 -1.84 6.69 -6.43
C CYS A 114 -0.58 7.28 -7.08
N GLY A 115 -0.21 6.85 -8.29
CA GLY A 115 1.05 7.25 -8.94
C GLY A 115 2.31 6.78 -8.20
N ILE A 116 2.15 5.82 -7.30
CA ILE A 116 3.21 5.32 -6.41
C ILE A 116 3.98 4.25 -7.17
N THR A 117 5.08 4.63 -7.84
CA THR A 117 6.01 3.64 -8.42
C THR A 117 6.91 3.11 -7.31
N VAL A 118 6.34 2.31 -6.42
CA VAL A 118 7.12 1.60 -5.41
C VAL A 118 7.07 0.12 -5.77
N SER A 119 8.19 -0.35 -6.29
CA SER A 119 8.45 -1.76 -6.52
C SER A 119 8.64 -2.48 -5.17
N PRO A 120 8.39 -3.80 -5.10
CA PRO A 120 8.71 -4.60 -3.92
C PRO A 120 10.16 -4.42 -3.44
N THR A 121 11.10 -4.25 -4.37
CA THR A 121 12.51 -3.96 -4.06
C THR A 121 12.69 -2.62 -3.36
N GLN A 122 12.02 -1.56 -3.82
CA GLN A 122 12.09 -0.26 -3.15
C GLN A 122 11.48 -0.30 -1.75
N LEU A 123 10.35 -1.01 -1.57
CA LEU A 123 9.78 -1.24 -0.22
C LEU A 123 10.79 -1.95 0.69
N ALA A 124 11.41 -3.03 0.20
CA ALA A 124 12.42 -3.76 0.96
C ALA A 124 13.60 -2.85 1.36
N THR A 125 14.10 -2.03 0.44
CA THR A 125 15.18 -1.07 0.75
C THR A 125 14.75 -0.03 1.79
N LEU A 126 13.52 0.47 1.74
CA LEU A 126 12.98 1.42 2.72
C LEU A 126 12.87 0.77 4.11
N LEU A 127 12.31 -0.43 4.19
CA LEU A 127 12.22 -1.22 5.43
C LEU A 127 13.60 -1.49 6.03
N GLU A 128 14.55 -1.89 5.20
CA GLU A 128 15.96 -2.12 5.59
C GLU A 128 16.66 -0.84 6.08
N THR A 129 16.20 0.33 5.62
CA THR A 129 16.72 1.64 6.07
C THR A 129 16.16 2.02 7.43
N VAL A 130 14.87 1.77 7.70
CA VAL A 130 14.23 2.07 9.00
C VAL A 130 14.62 1.06 10.09
N SER A 131 15.09 -0.12 9.69
CA SER A 131 15.55 -1.17 10.60
C SER A 131 16.98 -0.97 11.13
N LYS A 132 17.70 0.05 10.63
CA LYS A 132 19.04 0.45 11.09
C LYS A 132 18.94 1.69 11.98
#